data_AF-A0A8C9SVH7-F1
#
_entry.id   AF-A0A8C9SVH7-F1
#
_cell.length_a   1.000
_cell.length_b   1.000
_cell.length_c   1.000
_cell.angle_alpha   90.00
_cell.angle_beta   90.00
_cell.angle_gamma   90.00
#
_symmetry.space_group_name_H-M   'P 1'
#
loop_
_entity.id
_entity.type
_entity.pdbx_description
1 polymer ?
#
loop_
_entity_poly.entity_id
_entity_poly.type
_entity_poly.pdbx_seq_one_letter_code
_entity_poly.pdbx_strand_id
1 'polypeptide(L)'
;MAGATTIVQLRVSDVRFPTSLEQHGSDAMHTEPDYSVAYVVIETDGGHEGYGLTFTLGKGTEVVVCAVEALSAFVVGRTLQEIVGDFRAFYRLLTSDGQMRWIGPEKGVIQLATAAVLNAVWDLWARVEGKPLWKLLVDMEPRKLVSCIDFRYITDALTEEEALGGCFSSHEEMLRDGYPAYTTSCAWIGYSDQQLKELCTKALSHDWTRFKVKVGADLQDDVRRCRLVRQMIGPDNTLMIDANQRWDVQEAITWVSHLAEFKPLWIEEPTSPDDILGHAVISKALAPLGIGVATGEQHE
;
A
#
# COMPACT_ATOMS: atom_id res chain seq x y z
N MET A 1 27.53 -22.81 -16.92
CA MET A 1 27.29 -21.53 -16.23
C MET A 1 26.13 -20.89 -16.97
N ALA A 2 24.97 -20.74 -16.33
CA ALA A 2 23.90 -19.97 -16.94
C ALA A 2 24.43 -18.54 -17.16
N GLY A 3 24.24 -17.99 -18.36
CA GLY A 3 24.66 -16.63 -18.67
C GLY A 3 24.01 -15.62 -17.72
N ALA A 4 24.62 -14.44 -17.58
CA ALA A 4 23.96 -13.34 -16.88
C ALA A 4 22.64 -12.99 -17.59
N THR A 5 21.61 -12.67 -16.82
CA THR A 5 20.28 -12.31 -17.35
C THR A 5 20.26 -10.82 -17.59
N THR A 6 20.39 -10.40 -18.85
CA THR A 6 20.45 -8.98 -19.23
C THR A 6 19.05 -8.45 -19.47
N ILE A 7 18.71 -7.31 -18.87
CA ILE A 7 17.47 -6.59 -19.17
C ILE A 7 17.64 -5.92 -20.53
N VAL A 8 16.82 -6.33 -21.50
CA VAL A 8 16.92 -5.82 -22.88
C VAL A 8 15.88 -4.76 -23.19
N GLN A 9 14.78 -4.75 -22.44
CA GLN A 9 13.69 -3.80 -22.65
C GLN A 9 12.88 -3.60 -21.36
N LEU A 10 12.36 -2.38 -21.19
CA LEU A 10 11.34 -2.06 -20.21
C LEU A 10 10.16 -1.43 -20.95
N ARG A 11 8.98 -2.01 -20.80
CA ARG A 11 7.71 -1.47 -21.30
C ARG A 11 6.86 -1.03 -20.13
N VAL A 12 6.08 0.01 -20.34
CA VAL A 12 5.05 0.45 -19.40
C VAL A 12 3.74 0.67 -20.13
N SER A 13 2.61 0.34 -19.50
CA SER A 13 1.26 0.51 -20.03
C SER A 13 0.38 1.22 -19.02
N ASP A 14 -0.41 2.18 -19.53
CA ASP A 14 -1.50 2.80 -18.78
C ASP A 14 -2.72 1.88 -18.82
N VAL A 15 -3.09 1.30 -17.68
CA VAL A 15 -4.24 0.40 -17.57
C VAL A 15 -5.24 0.99 -16.59
N ARG A 16 -6.48 1.19 -17.02
CA ARG A 16 -7.54 1.81 -16.21
C ARG A 16 -8.78 0.93 -16.18
N PHE A 17 -9.37 0.78 -15.00
CA PHE A 17 -10.59 0.04 -14.76
C PHE A 17 -11.71 1.03 -14.38
N PRO A 18 -12.90 0.97 -15.02
CA PRO A 18 -13.95 1.95 -14.83
C PRO A 18 -14.75 1.70 -13.54
N THR A 19 -14.08 1.68 -12.39
CA THR A 19 -14.68 1.38 -11.08
C THR A 19 -15.66 2.46 -10.60
N SER A 20 -15.51 3.69 -11.09
CA SER A 20 -16.40 4.80 -10.75
C SER A 20 -17.85 4.56 -11.21
N LEU A 21 -18.06 3.79 -12.28
CA LEU A 21 -19.40 3.46 -12.81
C LEU A 21 -20.31 2.78 -11.78
N GLU A 22 -19.71 2.01 -10.86
CA GLU A 22 -20.41 1.30 -9.79
C GLU A 22 -20.05 1.84 -8.39
N GLN A 23 -19.36 2.98 -8.32
CA GLN A 23 -18.91 3.63 -7.09
C GLN A 23 -18.00 2.75 -6.21
N HIS A 24 -17.34 1.76 -6.80
CA HIS A 24 -16.37 0.93 -6.10
C HIS A 24 -15.14 1.75 -5.74
N GLY A 25 -14.70 1.65 -4.49
CA GLY A 25 -13.54 2.40 -4.00
C GLY A 25 -13.84 3.85 -3.63
N SER A 26 -15.08 4.33 -3.81
CA SER A 26 -15.46 5.69 -3.41
C SER A 26 -15.28 5.93 -1.90
N ASP A 27 -14.66 7.05 -1.57
CA ASP A 27 -14.48 7.54 -0.21
C ASP A 27 -14.74 9.04 -0.09
N ALA A 28 -14.57 9.60 1.11
CA ALA A 28 -14.90 10.99 1.39
C ALA A 28 -13.99 12.01 0.68
N MET A 29 -12.79 11.60 0.24
CA MET A 29 -11.84 12.42 -0.51
C MET A 29 -11.89 12.10 -2.02
N HIS A 30 -11.91 10.81 -2.36
CA HIS A 30 -11.91 10.30 -3.72
C HIS A 30 -13.29 9.73 -4.07
N THR A 31 -14.18 10.60 -4.56
CA THR A 31 -15.59 10.23 -4.75
C THR A 31 -15.85 9.35 -5.98
N GLU A 32 -15.03 9.48 -7.02
CA GLU A 32 -15.21 8.77 -8.31
C GLU A 32 -13.88 8.19 -8.84
N PRO A 33 -13.25 7.24 -8.11
CA PRO A 33 -11.98 6.69 -8.54
C PRO A 33 -12.16 5.68 -9.68
N ASP A 34 -11.31 5.78 -10.70
CA ASP A 34 -11.10 4.72 -11.68
C ASP A 34 -9.78 4.03 -11.37
N TYR A 35 -9.85 2.88 -10.68
CA TYR A 35 -8.67 2.13 -10.28
C TYR A 35 -7.78 1.90 -11.48
N SER A 36 -6.53 2.33 -11.38
CA SER A 36 -5.61 2.36 -12.50
C SER A 36 -4.22 1.94 -12.05
N VAL A 37 -3.42 1.47 -13.00
CA VAL A 37 -2.04 1.08 -12.75
C VAL A 37 -1.15 1.54 -13.91
N ALA A 38 0.05 2.01 -13.56
CA ALA A 38 1.17 2.04 -14.49
C ALA A 38 1.84 0.66 -14.44
N TYR A 39 1.56 -0.18 -15.44
CA TYR A 39 1.97 -1.59 -15.47
C TYR A 39 3.29 -1.75 -16.22
N VAL A 40 4.33 -2.23 -15.53
CA VAL A 40 5.69 -2.36 -16.03
C VAL A 40 6.02 -3.81 -16.36
N VAL A 41 6.63 -4.01 -17.53
CA VAL A 41 7.19 -5.29 -17.96
C VAL A 41 8.67 -5.11 -18.29
N ILE A 42 9.52 -5.86 -17.61
CA ILE A 42 10.95 -5.98 -17.87
C ILE A 42 11.19 -7.24 -18.68
N GLU A 43 11.70 -7.11 -19.89
CA GLU A 43 12.10 -8.24 -20.74
C GLU A 43 13.60 -8.47 -20.64
N THR A 44 14.01 -9.73 -20.71
CA THR A 44 15.41 -10.13 -20.63
C THR A 44 15.87 -10.87 -21.89
N ASP A 45 17.18 -11.02 -22.05
CA ASP A 45 17.77 -11.91 -23.06
C ASP A 45 17.59 -13.40 -22.72
N GLY A 46 17.10 -13.70 -21.51
CA GLY A 46 16.74 -15.03 -21.04
C GLY A 46 15.25 -15.36 -21.25
N GLY A 47 14.81 -16.44 -20.60
CA GLY A 47 13.43 -16.91 -20.68
C GLY A 47 12.46 -16.31 -19.65
N HIS A 48 12.91 -15.35 -18.85
CA HIS A 48 12.11 -14.74 -17.77
C HIS A 48 11.83 -13.26 -18.04
N GLU A 49 10.63 -12.83 -17.66
CA GLU A 49 10.21 -11.43 -17.61
C GLU A 49 9.91 -11.04 -16.16
N GLY A 50 10.02 -9.76 -15.85
CA GLY A 50 9.61 -9.18 -14.57
C GLY A 50 8.39 -8.29 -14.73
N TYR A 51 7.44 -8.39 -13.82
CA TYR A 51 6.20 -7.62 -13.84
C TYR A 51 6.06 -6.78 -12.57
N GLY A 52 5.76 -5.49 -12.74
CA GLY A 52 5.58 -4.57 -11.63
C GLY A 52 4.44 -3.61 -11.92
N LEU A 53 3.91 -3.00 -10.87
CA LEU A 53 2.90 -1.96 -10.99
C LEU A 53 3.02 -0.97 -9.85
N THR A 54 2.47 0.21 -10.09
CA THR A 54 2.05 1.15 -9.05
C THR A 54 0.62 1.56 -9.32
N PHE A 55 -0.11 1.93 -8.27
CA PHE A 55 -1.54 2.17 -8.29
C PHE A 55 -1.86 3.67 -8.32
N THR A 56 -2.93 4.03 -9.04
CA THR A 56 -3.47 5.39 -9.16
C THR A 56 -5.01 5.32 -9.31
N LEU A 57 -5.67 6.48 -9.29
CA LEU A 57 -7.13 6.59 -9.36
C LEU A 57 -7.66 7.15 -10.71
N GLY A 58 -6.94 6.90 -11.81
CA GLY A 58 -7.38 7.28 -13.15
C GLY A 58 -6.52 8.36 -13.79
N LYS A 59 -6.96 9.62 -13.71
CA LYS A 59 -6.19 10.77 -14.22
C LYS A 59 -4.84 10.86 -13.47
N GLY A 60 -3.77 11.14 -14.20
CA GLY A 60 -2.40 11.17 -13.65
C GLY A 60 -1.63 9.87 -13.83
N THR A 61 -2.27 8.75 -14.18
CA THR A 61 -1.58 7.49 -14.51
C THR A 61 -0.60 7.69 -15.66
N GLU A 62 -0.99 8.48 -16.66
CA GLU A 62 -0.14 8.82 -17.80
C GLU A 62 1.14 9.59 -17.39
N VAL A 63 1.09 10.33 -16.29
CA VAL A 63 2.24 11.07 -15.75
C VAL A 63 3.21 10.10 -15.06
N VAL A 64 2.69 9.09 -14.36
CA VAL A 64 3.49 8.01 -13.78
C VAL A 64 4.13 7.16 -14.88
N VAL A 65 3.39 6.85 -15.96
CA VAL A 65 3.92 6.16 -17.14
C VAL A 65 5.12 6.91 -17.72
N CYS A 66 4.99 8.23 -17.91
CA CYS A 66 6.10 9.08 -18.37
C CYS A 66 7.31 9.02 -17.44
N ALA A 67 7.10 9.02 -16.12
CA ALA A 67 8.20 8.89 -15.15
C ALA A 67 8.86 7.50 -15.21
N VAL A 68 8.10 6.42 -15.42
CA VAL A 68 8.66 5.08 -15.64
C VAL A 68 9.50 5.02 -16.92
N GLU A 69 9.02 5.62 -18.01
CA GLU A 69 9.79 5.71 -19.27
C GLU A 69 11.11 6.44 -19.06
N ALA A 70 11.12 7.52 -18.29
CA ALA A 70 12.35 8.23 -17.93
C ALA A 70 13.32 7.36 -17.10
N LEU A 71 12.80 6.53 -16.19
CA LEU A 71 13.61 5.60 -15.39
C LEU A 71 14.19 4.42 -16.20
N SER A 72 13.60 4.09 -17.34
CA SER A 72 14.02 2.95 -18.20
C SER A 72 15.51 2.98 -18.55
N ALA A 73 16.07 4.18 -18.78
CA ALA A 73 17.48 4.37 -19.12
C ALA A 73 18.46 3.89 -18.03
N PHE A 74 18.03 3.82 -16.77
CA PHE A 74 18.85 3.32 -15.67
C PHE A 74 18.79 1.79 -15.52
N VAL A 75 17.84 1.13 -16.20
CA VAL A 75 17.51 -0.29 -16.02
C VAL A 75 17.95 -1.11 -17.24
N VAL A 76 17.61 -0.65 -18.44
CA VAL A 76 17.92 -1.37 -19.69
C VAL A 76 19.43 -1.48 -19.91
N GLY A 77 19.89 -2.67 -20.27
CA GLY A 77 21.29 -3.01 -20.48
C GLY A 77 22.02 -3.52 -19.23
N ARG A 78 21.41 -3.43 -18.04
CA ARG A 78 21.96 -4.05 -16.82
C ARG A 78 21.63 -5.52 -16.75
N THR A 79 22.49 -6.28 -16.07
CA THR A 79 22.18 -7.66 -15.71
C THR A 79 21.46 -7.72 -14.37
N LEU A 80 20.58 -8.71 -14.20
CA LEU A 80 19.94 -8.98 -12.92
C LEU A 80 20.98 -9.22 -11.83
N GLN A 81 22.08 -9.92 -12.15
CA GLN A 81 23.14 -10.24 -11.20
C GLN A 81 23.89 -8.99 -10.69
N GLU A 82 24.10 -7.98 -11.53
CA GLU A 82 24.64 -6.69 -11.10
C GLU A 82 23.69 -5.98 -10.14
N ILE A 83 22.40 -5.95 -10.47
CA ILE A 83 21.37 -5.30 -9.66
C ILE A 83 21.22 -5.98 -8.30
N VAL A 84 20.98 -7.30 -8.29
CA VAL A 84 20.78 -8.02 -7.03
C VAL A 84 22.08 -8.14 -6.24
N GLY A 85 23.25 -8.05 -6.89
CA GLY A 85 24.57 -8.04 -6.25
C GLY A 85 24.75 -6.87 -5.29
N ASP A 86 24.32 -5.67 -5.69
CA ASP A 86 24.32 -4.44 -4.88
C ASP A 86 22.98 -3.68 -5.06
N PHE A 87 21.93 -4.27 -4.50
CA PHE A 87 20.57 -3.76 -4.67
C PHE A 87 20.41 -2.38 -4.01
N ARG A 88 21.11 -2.09 -2.91
CA ARG A 88 21.15 -0.76 -2.28
C ARG A 88 21.70 0.30 -3.24
N ALA A 89 22.79 0.02 -3.96
CA ALA A 89 23.31 0.95 -4.95
C ALA A 89 22.33 1.16 -6.12
N PHE A 90 21.66 0.10 -6.57
CA PHE A 90 20.62 0.20 -7.59
C PHE A 90 19.40 1.02 -7.12
N TYR A 91 18.94 0.80 -5.89
CA TYR A 91 17.90 1.62 -5.27
C TYR A 91 18.29 3.10 -5.28
N ARG A 92 19.50 3.42 -4.79
CA ARG A 92 20.04 4.79 -4.76
C ARG A 92 20.18 5.41 -6.14
N LEU A 93 20.51 4.62 -7.16
CA LEU A 93 20.56 5.10 -8.53
C LEU A 93 19.20 5.64 -8.97
N LEU A 94 18.11 4.90 -8.72
CA LEU A 94 16.77 5.30 -9.12
C LEU A 94 16.23 6.46 -8.27
N THR A 95 16.46 6.44 -6.96
CA THR A 95 15.85 7.41 -6.02
C THR A 95 16.67 8.69 -5.82
N SER A 96 17.96 8.65 -6.16
CA SER A 96 18.89 9.73 -5.85
C SER A 96 19.74 10.17 -7.05
N ASP A 97 19.34 9.85 -8.28
CA ASP A 97 19.90 10.47 -9.48
C ASP A 97 19.90 12.00 -9.33
N GLY A 98 20.99 12.64 -9.78
CA GLY A 98 21.24 14.06 -9.50
C GLY A 98 20.19 15.02 -10.05
N GLN A 99 19.46 14.63 -11.10
CA GLN A 99 18.41 15.43 -11.71
C GLN A 99 17.02 14.92 -11.33
N MET A 100 16.78 13.62 -11.46
CA MET A 100 15.45 13.03 -11.26
C MET A 100 14.99 13.15 -9.80
N ARG A 101 15.92 13.18 -8.82
CA ARG A 101 15.54 13.41 -7.43
C ARG A 101 14.89 14.77 -7.18
N TRP A 102 15.10 15.76 -8.05
CA TRP A 102 14.56 17.12 -7.89
C TRP A 102 13.03 17.18 -8.06
N ILE A 103 12.44 16.22 -8.77
CA ILE A 103 10.97 16.11 -8.95
C ILE A 103 10.30 15.25 -7.88
N GLY A 104 11.04 14.82 -6.86
CA GLY A 104 10.54 14.21 -5.62
C GLY A 104 11.08 15.02 -4.43
N PRO A 105 12.17 14.60 -3.77
CA PRO A 105 12.83 13.28 -3.79
C PRO A 105 12.05 12.24 -2.98
N GLU A 106 12.09 10.98 -3.42
CA GLU A 106 11.45 9.83 -2.73
C GLU A 106 9.96 10.01 -2.38
N LYS A 107 9.25 10.84 -3.15
CA LYS A 107 7.80 11.09 -3.01
C LYS A 107 7.10 11.34 -4.35
N GLY A 108 5.78 11.27 -4.36
CA GLY A 108 4.94 11.58 -5.52
C GLY A 108 5.20 10.68 -6.73
N VAL A 109 4.98 11.25 -7.92
CA VAL A 109 5.03 10.54 -9.21
C VAL A 109 6.32 9.76 -9.42
N ILE A 110 7.48 10.36 -9.09
CA ILE A 110 8.78 9.72 -9.34
C ILE A 110 8.99 8.51 -8.42
N GLN A 111 8.46 8.54 -7.19
CA GLN A 111 8.55 7.41 -6.27
C GLN A 111 7.55 6.32 -6.62
N LEU A 112 6.34 6.68 -7.08
CA LEU A 112 5.38 5.72 -7.64
C LEU A 112 5.99 4.97 -8.85
N ALA A 113 6.63 5.70 -9.76
CA ALA A 113 7.33 5.10 -10.91
C ALA A 113 8.48 4.20 -10.46
N THR A 114 9.29 4.65 -9.49
CA THR A 114 10.39 3.87 -8.92
C THR A 114 9.88 2.58 -8.28
N ALA A 115 8.77 2.62 -7.55
CA ALA A 115 8.14 1.45 -6.95
C ALA A 115 7.71 0.43 -8.02
N ALA A 116 7.08 0.88 -9.11
CA ALA A 116 6.67 -0.02 -10.20
C ALA A 116 7.86 -0.74 -10.84
N VAL A 117 8.96 -0.01 -11.07
CA VAL A 117 10.21 -0.57 -11.62
C VAL A 117 10.87 -1.55 -10.65
N LEU A 118 11.03 -1.18 -9.38
CA LEU A 118 11.63 -2.05 -8.35
C LEU A 118 10.80 -3.31 -8.12
N ASN A 119 9.46 -3.21 -8.13
CA ASN A 119 8.56 -4.36 -8.05
C ASN A 119 8.78 -5.33 -9.22
N ALA A 120 8.95 -4.81 -10.44
CA ALA A 120 9.26 -5.64 -11.62
C ALA A 120 10.62 -6.34 -11.50
N VAL A 121 11.62 -5.69 -10.92
CA VAL A 121 12.94 -6.30 -10.67
C VAL A 121 12.85 -7.41 -9.60
N TRP A 122 12.09 -7.18 -8.52
CA TRP A 122 11.86 -8.21 -7.49
C TRP A 122 11.09 -9.41 -8.03
N ASP A 123 10.06 -9.19 -8.85
CA ASP A 123 9.33 -10.26 -9.53
C ASP A 123 10.24 -11.04 -10.48
N LEU A 124 11.08 -10.36 -11.28
CA LEU A 124 12.09 -11.01 -12.13
C LEU A 124 13.06 -11.87 -11.30
N TRP A 125 13.57 -11.34 -10.19
CA TRP A 125 14.48 -12.07 -9.31
C TRP A 125 13.82 -13.33 -8.75
N ALA A 126 12.61 -13.20 -8.20
CA ALA A 126 11.86 -14.33 -7.66
C ALA A 126 11.60 -15.42 -8.71
N ARG A 127 11.28 -15.03 -9.96
CA ARG A 127 11.06 -15.96 -11.07
C ARG A 127 12.31 -16.70 -11.50
N VAL A 128 13.44 -16.01 -11.61
CA VAL A 128 14.74 -16.63 -11.93
C VAL A 128 15.15 -17.63 -10.84
N GLU A 129 14.86 -17.33 -9.58
CA GLU A 129 15.10 -18.23 -8.45
C GLU A 129 14.03 -19.34 -8.29
N GLY A 130 12.96 -19.30 -9.08
CA GLY A 130 11.87 -20.27 -9.02
C GLY A 130 11.08 -20.24 -7.69
N LYS A 131 10.96 -19.07 -7.06
CA LYS A 131 10.28 -18.89 -5.77
C LYS A 131 9.19 -17.84 -5.84
N PRO A 132 8.10 -17.94 -5.04
CA PRO A 132 7.28 -16.77 -4.76
C PRO A 132 8.10 -15.75 -3.96
N LEU A 133 7.85 -14.45 -4.17
CA LEU A 133 8.65 -13.37 -3.58
C LEU A 133 8.78 -13.48 -2.05
N TRP A 134 7.69 -13.78 -1.34
CA TRP A 134 7.74 -13.95 0.12
C TRP A 134 8.75 -15.04 0.53
N LYS A 135 8.82 -16.14 -0.22
CA LYS A 135 9.73 -17.24 0.08
C LYS A 135 11.17 -16.91 -0.31
N LEU A 136 11.38 -16.11 -1.36
CA LEU A 136 12.70 -15.55 -1.69
C LEU A 136 13.24 -14.73 -0.51
N LEU A 137 12.44 -13.81 0.03
CA LEU A 137 12.85 -12.95 1.15
C LEU A 137 13.14 -13.75 2.43
N VAL A 138 12.30 -14.74 2.72
CA VAL A 138 12.41 -15.60 3.90
C VAL A 138 13.62 -16.51 3.86
N ASP A 139 13.96 -17.04 2.69
CA ASP A 139 15.14 -17.89 2.51
C ASP A 139 16.44 -17.08 2.38
N MET A 140 16.34 -15.76 2.30
CA MET A 140 17.48 -14.88 2.12
C MET A 140 18.31 -14.82 3.40
N GLU A 141 19.63 -14.91 3.26
CA GLU A 141 20.53 -14.67 4.40
C GLU A 141 20.28 -13.26 4.95
N PRO A 142 20.17 -13.04 6.29
CA PRO A 142 19.85 -11.73 6.84
C PRO A 142 20.76 -10.59 6.36
N ARG A 143 22.07 -10.86 6.19
CA ARG A 143 23.00 -9.86 5.63
C ARG A 143 22.67 -9.52 4.19
N LYS A 144 22.23 -10.51 3.40
CA LYS A 144 21.81 -10.26 2.02
C LYS A 144 20.54 -9.42 1.99
N LEU A 145 19.56 -9.69 2.85
CA LEU A 145 18.35 -8.87 2.95
C LEU A 145 18.68 -7.42 3.35
N VAL A 146 19.50 -7.23 4.38
CA VAL A 146 19.95 -5.90 4.82
C VAL A 146 20.75 -5.17 3.74
N SER A 147 21.50 -5.90 2.90
CA SER A 147 22.20 -5.31 1.73
C SER A 147 21.26 -4.74 0.66
N CYS A 148 19.96 -5.07 0.69
CA CYS A 148 18.96 -4.53 -0.23
C CYS A 148 18.30 -3.23 0.25
N ILE A 149 18.50 -2.83 1.50
CA ILE A 149 17.85 -1.67 2.12
C ILE A 149 18.78 -0.46 2.07
N ASP A 150 18.28 0.71 1.66
CA ASP A 150 18.99 1.98 1.88
C ASP A 150 18.66 2.55 3.27
N PHE A 151 19.67 2.66 4.13
CA PHE A 151 19.52 3.17 5.50
C PHE A 151 19.68 4.69 5.62
N ARG A 152 19.89 5.39 4.49
CA ARG A 152 19.99 6.85 4.50
C ARG A 152 18.72 7.45 5.11
N TYR A 153 18.89 8.38 6.05
CA TYR A 153 17.83 9.08 6.80
C TYR A 153 17.06 8.28 7.86
N ILE A 154 17.42 7.01 8.12
CA ILE A 154 16.76 6.21 9.16
C ILE A 154 17.72 5.67 10.23
N THR A 155 19.03 5.88 10.10
CA THR A 155 20.03 5.30 11.03
C THR A 155 19.93 5.80 12.47
N ASP A 156 19.26 6.93 12.71
CA ASP A 156 18.97 7.44 14.04
C ASP A 156 17.79 6.71 14.72
N ALA A 157 17.00 5.95 13.96
CA ALA A 157 15.89 5.12 14.44
C ALA A 157 16.12 3.61 14.26
N LEU A 158 16.85 3.21 13.21
CA LEU A 158 17.18 1.83 12.89
C LEU A 158 18.51 1.76 12.11
N THR A 159 19.53 1.20 12.75
CA THR A 159 20.85 0.93 12.14
C THR A 159 20.87 -0.39 11.37
N GLU A 160 21.90 -0.58 10.52
CA GLU A 160 22.13 -1.86 9.85
C GLU A 160 22.35 -3.02 10.83
N GLU A 161 23.04 -2.76 11.95
CA GLU A 161 23.31 -3.77 12.99
C GLU A 161 22.02 -4.20 13.70
N GLU A 162 21.14 -3.24 14.03
CA GLU A 162 19.85 -3.53 14.64
C GLU A 162 18.94 -4.31 13.68
N ALA A 163 18.95 -3.96 12.38
CA ALA A 163 18.17 -4.67 11.37
C ALA A 163 18.61 -6.14 11.20
N LEU A 164 19.90 -6.46 11.39
CA LEU A 164 20.41 -7.84 11.35
C LEU A 164 19.93 -8.69 12.54
N GLY A 165 19.59 -8.07 13.67
CA GLY A 165 19.14 -8.74 14.88
C GLY A 165 17.69 -9.22 14.86
N GLY A 166 16.94 -8.94 13.78
CA GLY A 166 15.54 -9.33 13.63
C GLY A 166 15.35 -10.85 13.67
N CYS A 167 14.36 -11.31 14.44
CA CYS A 167 13.99 -12.72 14.52
C CYS A 167 12.85 -13.00 13.53
N PHE A 168 13.04 -13.92 12.59
CA PHE A 168 12.00 -14.36 11.67
C PHE A 168 11.26 -15.56 12.26
N SER A 169 9.92 -15.49 12.28
CA SER A 169 9.07 -16.59 12.73
C SER A 169 9.06 -17.76 11.73
N SER A 170 8.65 -18.94 12.21
CA SER A 170 8.46 -20.11 11.36
C SER A 170 7.35 -19.85 10.33
N HIS A 171 7.57 -20.28 9.08
CA HIS A 171 6.62 -20.12 7.97
C HIS A 171 5.62 -21.27 7.87
N GLU A 172 5.71 -22.26 8.75
CA GLU A 172 4.81 -23.42 8.77
C GLU A 172 3.37 -23.04 9.10
N GLU A 173 3.18 -22.09 10.03
CA GLU A 173 1.86 -21.55 10.35
C GLU A 173 1.24 -20.83 9.15
N MET A 174 2.03 -20.03 8.44
CA MET A 174 1.60 -19.32 7.22
C MET A 174 1.11 -20.28 6.13
N LEU A 175 1.78 -21.42 5.94
CA LEU A 175 1.39 -22.43 4.96
C LEU A 175 0.11 -23.19 5.36
N ARG A 176 -0.12 -23.37 6.66
CA ARG A 176 -1.30 -24.10 7.18
C ARG A 176 -2.53 -23.21 7.26
N ASP A 177 -2.38 -21.99 7.79
CA ASP A 177 -3.49 -21.16 8.23
C ASP A 177 -3.66 -19.87 7.39
N GLY A 178 -2.64 -19.51 6.61
CA GLY A 178 -2.62 -18.26 5.84
C GLY A 178 -2.39 -17.01 6.71
N TYR A 179 -2.61 -15.83 6.12
CA TYR A 179 -2.51 -14.54 6.82
C TYR A 179 -3.91 -13.98 7.10
N PRO A 180 -4.29 -13.67 8.36
CA PRO A 180 -5.59 -13.10 8.68
C PRO A 180 -5.84 -11.76 7.95
N ALA A 181 -6.99 -11.64 7.28
CA ALA A 181 -7.35 -10.44 6.52
C ALA A 181 -8.56 -9.69 7.14
N TYR A 182 -8.81 -8.50 6.59
CA TYR A 182 -10.05 -7.74 6.77
C TYR A 182 -10.61 -7.28 5.42
N THR A 183 -11.90 -6.94 5.36
CA THR A 183 -12.54 -6.48 4.12
C THR A 183 -12.98 -5.02 4.20
N THR A 184 -12.71 -4.27 3.13
CA THR A 184 -13.21 -2.89 2.93
C THR A 184 -14.35 -2.84 1.90
N SER A 185 -14.67 -3.98 1.27
CA SER A 185 -15.61 -4.05 0.14
C SER A 185 -17.07 -3.81 0.51
N CYS A 186 -17.39 -3.70 1.80
CA CYS A 186 -18.76 -3.64 2.29
C CYS A 186 -19.33 -2.22 2.39
N ALA A 187 -18.47 -1.19 2.42
CA ALA A 187 -18.89 0.13 2.87
C ALA A 187 -18.11 1.30 2.25
N TRP A 188 -17.97 1.30 0.91
CA TRP A 188 -17.63 2.49 0.14
C TRP A 188 -18.72 3.56 0.28
N ILE A 189 -18.36 4.83 0.22
CA ILE A 189 -19.25 5.93 0.60
C ILE A 189 -20.46 6.07 -0.34
N GLY A 190 -20.27 5.79 -1.63
CA GLY A 190 -21.33 5.89 -2.66
C GLY A 190 -22.39 4.78 -2.61
N TYR A 191 -22.28 3.81 -1.70
CA TYR A 191 -23.23 2.70 -1.61
C TYR A 191 -24.48 3.03 -0.80
N SER A 192 -25.63 2.58 -1.32
CA SER A 192 -26.91 2.58 -0.61
C SER A 192 -26.94 1.60 0.57
N ASP A 193 -27.88 1.80 1.49
CA ASP A 193 -28.09 0.91 2.66
C ASP A 193 -28.39 -0.53 2.26
N GLN A 194 -29.09 -0.70 1.14
CA GLN A 194 -29.41 -2.02 0.61
C GLN A 194 -28.12 -2.73 0.17
N GLN A 195 -27.23 -2.03 -0.55
CA GLN A 195 -25.93 -2.57 -0.93
C GLN A 195 -25.06 -2.87 0.30
N LEU A 196 -25.02 -1.99 1.30
CA LEU A 196 -24.30 -2.24 2.56
C LEU A 196 -24.77 -3.54 3.23
N LYS A 197 -26.08 -3.74 3.36
CA LYS A 197 -26.67 -4.95 3.96
C LYS A 197 -26.31 -6.20 3.16
N GLU A 198 -26.47 -6.16 1.85
CA GLU A 198 -26.15 -7.28 0.95
C GLU A 198 -24.67 -7.65 1.02
N LEU A 199 -23.77 -6.66 0.99
CA LEU A 199 -22.33 -6.87 1.04
C LEU A 199 -21.85 -7.34 2.42
N CYS A 200 -22.42 -6.82 3.52
CA CYS A 200 -22.13 -7.34 4.86
C CYS A 200 -22.59 -8.79 5.00
N THR A 201 -23.81 -9.11 4.52
CA THR A 201 -24.34 -10.48 4.54
C THR A 201 -23.46 -11.42 3.74
N LYS A 202 -23.05 -11.01 2.53
CA LYS A 202 -22.15 -11.77 1.68
C LYS A 202 -20.78 -11.96 2.33
N ALA A 203 -20.22 -10.93 2.96
CA ALA A 203 -18.92 -11.06 3.62
C ALA A 203 -19.01 -12.01 4.83
N LEU A 204 -20.04 -11.92 5.66
CA LEU A 204 -20.26 -12.86 6.76
C LEU A 204 -20.42 -14.32 6.25
N SER A 205 -21.04 -14.53 5.09
CA SER A 205 -21.15 -15.86 4.49
C SER A 205 -19.83 -16.43 3.95
N HIS A 206 -18.78 -15.61 3.90
CA HIS A 206 -17.41 -16.02 3.55
C HIS A 206 -16.47 -15.91 4.77
N ASP A 207 -17.03 -15.98 5.98
CA ASP A 207 -16.30 -16.00 7.26
C ASP A 207 -15.44 -14.75 7.53
N TRP A 208 -15.77 -13.61 6.90
CA TRP A 208 -15.15 -12.34 7.25
C TRP A 208 -15.56 -11.91 8.66
N THR A 209 -14.58 -11.58 9.50
CA THR A 209 -14.76 -11.16 10.90
C THR A 209 -14.27 -9.74 11.18
N ARG A 210 -13.70 -9.06 10.17
CA ARG A 210 -13.10 -7.73 10.28
C ARG A 210 -13.52 -6.86 9.10
N PHE A 211 -14.08 -5.70 9.38
CA PHE A 211 -14.76 -4.85 8.41
C PHE A 211 -14.30 -3.40 8.52
N LYS A 212 -14.03 -2.74 7.39
CA LYS A 212 -13.69 -1.32 7.33
C LYS A 212 -14.80 -0.51 6.64
N VAL A 213 -15.13 0.65 7.20
CA VAL A 213 -16.18 1.57 6.72
C VAL A 213 -15.57 2.93 6.37
N LYS A 214 -15.87 3.45 5.18
CA LYS A 214 -15.49 4.82 4.79
C LYS A 214 -16.39 5.84 5.49
N VAL A 215 -15.79 6.90 6.03
CA VAL A 215 -16.43 8.00 6.78
C VAL A 215 -15.86 9.36 6.39
N GLY A 216 -16.45 10.46 6.87
CA GLY A 216 -15.85 11.80 6.84
C GLY A 216 -16.39 12.79 5.81
N ALA A 217 -17.47 12.44 5.11
CA ALA A 217 -18.19 13.40 4.26
C ALA A 217 -19.36 14.08 4.99
N ASP A 218 -20.18 13.31 5.71
CA ASP A 218 -21.33 13.80 6.48
C ASP A 218 -21.49 12.99 7.77
N LEU A 219 -21.47 13.68 8.91
CA LEU A 219 -21.47 13.02 10.22
C LEU A 219 -22.75 12.21 10.47
N GLN A 220 -23.91 12.68 10.00
CA GLN A 220 -25.17 11.96 10.20
C GLN A 220 -25.20 10.69 9.35
N ASP A 221 -24.67 10.77 8.14
CA ASP A 221 -24.50 9.64 7.25
C ASP A 221 -23.54 8.59 7.85
N ASP A 222 -22.39 9.03 8.37
CA ASP A 222 -21.41 8.17 9.02
C ASP A 222 -22.02 7.44 10.22
N VAL A 223 -22.74 8.17 11.08
CA VAL A 223 -23.45 7.59 12.24
C VAL A 223 -24.49 6.56 11.79
N ARG A 224 -25.24 6.87 10.74
CA ARG A 224 -26.28 5.99 10.18
C ARG A 224 -25.66 4.72 9.59
N ARG A 225 -24.60 4.83 8.79
CA ARG A 225 -23.88 3.72 8.14
C ARG A 225 -23.14 2.85 9.15
N CYS A 226 -22.42 3.44 10.10
CA CYS A 226 -21.73 2.71 11.16
C CYS A 226 -22.72 1.93 12.02
N ARG A 227 -23.87 2.52 12.36
CA ARG A 227 -24.94 1.83 13.08
C ARG A 227 -25.45 0.62 12.30
N LEU A 228 -25.71 0.80 11.01
CA LEU A 228 -26.19 -0.28 10.15
C LEU A 228 -25.18 -1.42 10.05
N VAL A 229 -23.91 -1.11 9.74
CA VAL A 229 -22.84 -2.12 9.64
C VAL A 229 -22.66 -2.84 10.98
N ARG A 230 -22.62 -2.11 12.10
CA ARG A 230 -22.50 -2.70 13.45
C ARG A 230 -23.66 -3.64 13.77
N GLN A 231 -24.89 -3.30 13.39
CA GLN A 231 -26.06 -4.18 13.57
C GLN A 231 -25.93 -5.46 12.73
N MET A 232 -25.38 -5.37 11.51
CA MET A 232 -25.21 -6.51 10.61
C MET A 232 -24.11 -7.46 11.07
N ILE A 233 -22.93 -6.93 11.43
CA ILE A 233 -21.76 -7.74 11.78
C ILE A 233 -21.77 -8.20 13.24
N GLY A 234 -22.62 -7.62 14.08
CA GLY A 234 -22.69 -7.93 15.51
C GLY A 234 -21.56 -7.27 16.34
N PRO A 235 -21.60 -7.46 17.67
CA PRO A 235 -20.66 -6.81 18.59
C PRO A 235 -19.27 -7.45 18.62
N ASP A 236 -19.14 -8.72 18.25
CA ASP A 236 -17.89 -9.50 18.39
C ASP A 236 -16.94 -9.33 17.19
N ASN A 237 -17.47 -8.95 16.03
CA ASN A 237 -16.68 -8.68 14.84
C ASN A 237 -15.98 -7.32 14.92
N THR A 238 -14.77 -7.26 14.34
CA THR A 238 -13.95 -6.04 14.36
C THR A 238 -14.50 -5.04 13.35
N LEU A 239 -14.62 -3.78 13.76
CA LEU A 239 -14.98 -2.65 12.90
C LEU A 239 -13.82 -1.67 12.90
N MET A 240 -13.49 -1.15 11.73
CA MET A 240 -12.54 -0.05 11.54
C MET A 240 -13.23 1.03 10.72
N ILE A 241 -12.81 2.28 10.89
CA ILE A 241 -13.30 3.41 10.10
C ILE A 241 -12.13 4.13 9.43
N ASP A 242 -12.38 4.74 8.28
CA ASP A 242 -11.36 5.34 7.43
C ASP A 242 -11.88 6.64 6.82
N ALA A 243 -11.16 7.73 7.08
CA ALA A 243 -11.58 9.07 6.72
C ALA A 243 -10.83 9.64 5.51
N ASN A 244 -9.82 8.95 4.97
CA ASN A 244 -9.05 9.41 3.80
C ASN A 244 -8.65 10.90 3.88
N GLN A 245 -8.05 11.28 5.00
CA GLN A 245 -7.35 12.55 5.25
C GLN A 245 -8.26 13.78 5.39
N ARG A 246 -9.56 13.57 5.56
CA ARG A 246 -10.58 14.63 5.38
C ARG A 246 -10.55 15.77 6.36
N TRP A 247 -10.04 15.57 7.56
CA TRP A 247 -10.27 16.50 8.66
C TRP A 247 -9.00 17.20 9.12
N ASP A 248 -9.17 18.40 9.67
CA ASP A 248 -8.18 18.99 10.56
C ASP A 248 -8.16 18.24 11.90
N VAL A 249 -7.06 18.39 12.67
CA VAL A 249 -6.83 17.67 13.94
C VAL A 249 -8.01 17.74 14.92
N GLN A 250 -8.55 18.92 15.21
CA GLN A 250 -9.63 19.06 16.19
C GLN A 250 -10.97 18.56 15.66
N GLU A 251 -11.20 18.70 14.36
CA GLU A 251 -12.37 18.16 13.68
C GLU A 251 -12.35 16.63 13.75
N ALA A 252 -11.22 15.99 13.42
CA ALA A 252 -11.05 14.54 13.52
C ALA A 252 -11.38 14.01 14.93
N ILE A 253 -10.85 14.65 15.97
CA ILE A 253 -11.11 14.27 17.37
C ILE A 253 -12.62 14.35 17.66
N THR A 254 -13.26 15.45 17.27
CA THR A 254 -14.68 15.69 17.53
C THR A 254 -15.53 14.68 16.76
N TRP A 255 -15.25 14.47 15.48
CA TRP A 255 -16.00 13.60 14.59
C TRP A 255 -15.92 12.14 15.04
N VAL A 256 -14.71 11.64 15.30
CA VAL A 256 -14.52 10.25 15.75
C VAL A 256 -15.11 10.01 17.13
N SER A 257 -15.13 11.02 18.01
CA SER A 257 -15.81 10.93 19.31
C SER A 257 -17.31 10.66 19.17
N HIS A 258 -17.97 11.19 18.13
CA HIS A 258 -19.38 10.88 17.84
C HIS A 258 -19.58 9.44 17.33
N LEU A 259 -18.57 8.83 16.74
CA LEU A 259 -18.60 7.46 16.23
C LEU A 259 -18.15 6.41 17.26
N ALA A 260 -17.70 6.85 18.44
CA ALA A 260 -17.20 5.97 19.49
C ALA A 260 -18.22 4.94 19.99
N GLU A 261 -19.53 5.24 19.91
CA GLU A 261 -20.60 4.30 20.28
C GLU A 261 -20.54 2.97 19.49
N PHE A 262 -19.95 3.00 18.28
CA PHE A 262 -19.81 1.82 17.42
C PHE A 262 -18.54 1.00 17.67
N LYS A 263 -17.70 1.44 18.61
CA LYS A 263 -16.45 0.79 19.02
C LYS A 263 -15.54 0.43 17.84
N PRO A 264 -15.11 1.40 17.02
CA PRO A 264 -14.10 1.14 16.01
C PRO A 264 -12.76 0.80 16.67
N LEU A 265 -12.05 -0.20 16.15
CA LEU A 265 -10.71 -0.56 16.59
C LEU A 265 -9.72 0.58 16.29
N TRP A 266 -9.82 1.19 15.12
CA TRP A 266 -9.06 2.36 14.74
C TRP A 266 -9.86 3.32 13.85
N ILE A 267 -9.41 4.57 13.81
CA ILE A 267 -9.62 5.52 12.72
C ILE A 267 -8.39 5.56 11.82
N GLU A 268 -8.59 5.40 10.53
CA GLU A 268 -7.55 5.42 9.50
C GLU A 268 -7.52 6.77 8.77
N GLU A 269 -6.30 7.28 8.53
CA GLU A 269 -6.01 8.57 7.89
C GLU A 269 -6.98 9.69 8.34
N PRO A 270 -7.03 10.03 9.64
CA PRO A 270 -7.94 11.05 10.13
C PRO A 270 -7.63 12.46 9.59
N THR A 271 -6.39 12.70 9.14
CA THR A 271 -5.92 14.01 8.65
C THR A 271 -4.83 13.80 7.59
N SER A 272 -4.23 14.90 7.10
CA SER A 272 -3.15 14.89 6.11
C SER A 272 -2.08 13.82 6.40
N PRO A 273 -1.63 13.05 5.39
CA PRO A 273 -0.66 11.97 5.57
C PRO A 273 0.71 12.49 6.02
N ASP A 274 0.99 13.77 5.77
CA ASP A 274 2.24 14.44 6.17
C ASP A 274 2.22 14.94 7.62
N ASP A 275 1.05 15.00 8.26
CA ASP A 275 0.92 15.59 9.60
C ASP A 275 1.16 14.56 10.71
N ILE A 276 2.43 14.17 10.87
CA ILE A 276 2.90 13.25 11.92
C ILE A 276 2.48 13.73 13.32
N LEU A 277 2.59 15.04 13.58
CA LEU A 277 2.28 15.63 14.89
C LEU A 277 0.77 15.67 15.11
N GLY A 278 -0.02 15.99 14.09
CA GLY A 278 -1.48 15.93 14.11
C GLY A 278 -1.99 14.53 14.42
N HIS A 279 -1.48 13.51 13.72
CA HIS A 279 -1.78 12.10 14.03
C HIS A 279 -1.47 11.75 15.49
N ALA A 280 -0.33 12.22 16.04
CA ALA A 280 0.02 11.99 17.44
C ALA A 280 -0.93 12.68 18.44
N VAL A 281 -1.42 13.89 18.12
CA VAL A 281 -2.42 14.61 18.93
C VAL A 281 -3.76 13.87 18.90
N ILE A 282 -4.23 13.48 17.71
CA ILE A 282 -5.49 12.73 17.53
C ILE A 282 -5.42 11.41 18.29
N SER A 283 -4.31 10.67 18.16
CA SER A 283 -4.08 9.39 18.85
C SER A 283 -4.19 9.53 20.37
N LYS A 284 -3.53 10.53 20.96
CA LYS A 284 -3.61 10.80 22.41
C LYS A 284 -5.03 11.15 22.86
N ALA A 285 -5.78 11.89 22.06
CA ALA A 285 -7.13 12.32 22.39
C ALA A 285 -8.16 11.18 22.28
N LEU A 286 -7.96 10.24 21.34
CA LEU A 286 -8.87 9.11 21.10
C LEU A 286 -8.55 7.87 21.95
N ALA A 287 -7.32 7.74 22.46
CA ALA A 287 -6.93 6.61 23.32
C ALA A 287 -7.86 6.37 24.54
N PRO A 288 -8.37 7.39 25.26
CA PRO A 288 -9.34 7.18 26.34
C PRO A 288 -10.68 6.58 25.90
N LEU A 289 -11.02 6.70 24.61
CA LEU A 289 -12.21 6.09 24.01
C LEU A 289 -11.95 4.66 23.50
N GLY A 290 -10.71 4.16 23.61
CA GLY A 290 -10.30 2.85 23.14
C GLY A 290 -10.15 2.75 21.62
N ILE A 291 -9.95 3.87 20.93
CA ILE A 291 -9.85 3.94 19.46
C ILE A 291 -8.40 4.25 19.09
N GLY A 292 -7.76 3.35 18.32
CA GLY A 292 -6.43 3.55 17.77
C GLY A 292 -6.42 4.50 16.57
N VAL A 293 -5.24 4.93 16.14
CA VAL A 293 -5.03 5.69 14.90
C VAL A 293 -4.16 4.86 13.96
N ALA A 294 -4.61 4.68 12.73
CA ALA A 294 -3.88 4.05 11.63
C ALA A 294 -3.62 5.06 10.51
N THR A 295 -2.49 4.96 9.82
CA THR A 295 -2.13 5.77 8.66
C THR A 295 -1.00 5.09 7.88
N GLY A 296 -0.78 5.48 6.63
CA GLY A 296 0.42 5.05 5.89
C GLY A 296 0.23 4.75 4.40
N GLU A 297 -0.99 4.71 3.87
CA GLU A 297 -1.21 4.36 2.46
C GLU A 297 -0.71 5.44 1.49
N GLN A 298 -0.63 6.70 1.94
CA GLN A 298 -0.06 7.83 1.20
C GLN A 298 1.09 8.54 1.94
N HIS A 299 1.77 7.85 2.87
CA HIS A 299 2.89 8.46 3.59
C HIS A 299 4.08 8.66 2.63
N GLU A 300 4.55 9.91 2.54
CA GLU A 300 5.61 10.38 1.64
C GLU A 300 6.73 11.13 2.35
#